data_AF-A0A8S3JYY0-F1
#
_entry.id   AF-A0A8S3JYY0-F1
#
_cell.length_a   1.000
_cell.length_b   1.000
_cell.length_c   1.000
_cell.angle_alpha   90.00
_cell.angle_beta   90.00
_cell.angle_gamma   90.00
#
_symmetry.space_group_name_H-M   'P 1'
#
loop_
_entity.id
_entity.type
_entity.pdbx_description
1 polymer ?
#
loop_
_entity_poly.entity_id
_entity_poly.type
_entity_poly.pdbx_seq_one_letter_code
_entity_poly.pdbx_strand_id
1 'polypeptide(L)'
;YYNLPSQSFECSAISHHPFIDSIQNLTVREALMKQFKEVAIQSRITLFNIYLKSAEDQRQEYKKKHEANIEKMDASQHTLNNNEKLSSTLVQLIDERCNKISERIQCIYKHKRESFQSKSN
;
A
#
# COMPACT_ATOMS: atom_id res chain seq x y z
N TYR A 1 -28.25 57.24 -28.88
CA TYR A 1 -28.58 56.79 -30.24
C TYR A 1 -27.33 56.20 -30.87
N TYR A 2 -27.43 54.93 -31.27
CA TYR A 2 -26.53 54.12 -32.10
C TYR A 2 -25.15 53.69 -31.57
N ASN A 3 -25.15 52.48 -30.99
CA ASN A 3 -24.14 51.47 -31.31
C ASN A 3 -24.18 51.24 -32.84
N LEU A 4 -23.09 51.51 -33.56
CA LEU A 4 -22.88 50.95 -34.89
C LEU A 4 -21.91 49.77 -34.77
N PRO A 5 -22.37 48.54 -35.00
CA PRO A 5 -21.52 47.37 -35.13
C PRO A 5 -20.98 47.33 -36.56
N SER A 6 -19.94 48.10 -36.86
CA SER A 6 -19.24 48.00 -38.16
C SER A 6 -17.72 47.95 -38.04
N GLN A 7 -17.19 47.67 -36.84
CA GLN A 7 -15.84 47.12 -36.68
C GLN A 7 -15.92 45.60 -36.47
N SER A 8 -16.78 44.93 -37.25
CA SER A 8 -16.50 43.55 -37.58
C SER A 8 -15.18 43.56 -38.35
N PHE A 9 -14.21 42.76 -37.88
CA PHE A 9 -13.13 42.26 -38.72
C PHE A 9 -13.82 41.62 -39.92
N GLU A 10 -14.07 42.40 -40.97
CA GLU A 10 -14.47 41.85 -42.24
C GLU A 10 -13.38 40.87 -42.59
N CYS A 11 -13.82 39.62 -42.67
CA CYS A 11 -13.07 38.51 -43.16
C CYS A 11 -12.50 38.98 -44.49
N SER A 12 -11.25 39.45 -44.50
CA SER A 12 -10.49 39.59 -45.74
C SER A 12 -10.54 38.19 -46.31
N ALA A 13 -11.40 37.99 -47.31
CA ALA A 13 -11.41 36.76 -48.06
C ALA A 13 -9.99 36.68 -48.63
N ILE A 14 -9.16 35.83 -48.02
CA ILE A 14 -7.90 35.41 -48.62
C ILE A 14 -8.38 34.74 -49.90
N SER A 15 -8.40 35.51 -50.98
CA SER A 15 -8.79 35.02 -52.29
C SER A 15 -7.86 33.85 -52.56
N HIS A 16 -8.41 32.63 -52.59
CA HIS A 16 -7.69 31.44 -53.01
C HIS A 16 -7.21 31.67 -54.43
N HIS A 17 -6.01 32.22 -54.58
CA HIS A 17 -5.41 32.48 -55.87
C HIS A 17 -4.75 31.17 -56.28
N PRO A 18 -5.20 30.49 -57.34
CA PRO A 18 -4.67 29.18 -57.74
C PRO A 18 -3.17 29.20 -58.09
N PHE A 19 -2.58 30.39 -58.26
CA PHE A 19 -1.15 30.60 -58.45
C PHE A 19 -0.34 30.54 -57.14
N ILE A 20 -0.95 30.92 -56.00
CA ILE A 20 -0.31 30.89 -54.66
C ILE A 20 -0.33 29.47 -54.08
N ASP A 21 -1.30 28.64 -54.50
CA ASP A 21 -1.31 27.19 -54.31
C ASP A 21 -0.46 26.45 -55.39
N SER A 22 0.59 27.11 -55.89
CA SER A 22 1.61 26.50 -56.74
C SER A 22 2.09 25.17 -56.16
N ILE A 23 2.32 24.18 -57.03
CA ILE A 23 2.73 22.80 -56.73
C ILE A 23 3.89 22.73 -55.70
N GLN A 24 4.73 23.77 -55.62
CA GLN A 24 5.80 23.89 -54.60
C GLN A 24 5.28 23.98 -53.16
N ASN A 25 4.08 24.54 -52.96
CA ASN A 25 3.43 24.67 -51.66
C ASN A 25 2.77 23.34 -51.23
N LEU A 26 2.33 22.52 -52.19
CA LEU A 26 1.72 21.22 -51.91
C LEU A 26 2.74 20.24 -51.34
N THR A 27 3.90 20.09 -51.98
CA THR A 27 4.98 19.19 -51.52
C THR A 27 5.49 19.58 -50.14
N VAL A 28 5.66 20.88 -49.89
CA VAL A 28 6.08 21.41 -48.57
C VAL A 28 5.00 21.15 -47.52
N ARG A 29 3.73 21.35 -47.85
CA ARG A 29 2.59 21.06 -46.96
C ARG A 29 2.50 19.57 -46.63
N GLU A 30 2.68 18.69 -47.60
CA GLU A 30 2.71 17.23 -47.39
C GLU A 30 3.88 16.80 -46.51
N ALA A 31 5.07 17.37 -46.74
CA ALA A 31 6.25 17.12 -45.92
C ALA A 31 6.03 17.57 -44.46
N LEU A 32 5.47 18.77 -44.26
CA LEU A 32 5.12 19.27 -42.93
C LEU A 32 4.07 18.39 -42.24
N MET A 33 3.02 17.99 -42.96
CA MET A 33 2.00 17.07 -42.42
C MET A 33 2.59 15.72 -42.00
N LYS A 34 3.54 15.20 -42.78
CA LYS A 34 4.27 13.98 -42.43
C LYS A 34 5.09 14.18 -41.15
N GLN A 35 5.85 15.27 -41.05
CA GLN A 35 6.61 15.60 -39.85
C GLN A 35 5.72 15.78 -38.62
N PHE A 36 4.59 16.48 -38.74
CA PHE A 36 3.64 16.62 -37.63
C PHE A 36 3.08 15.27 -37.17
N LYS A 37 2.76 14.37 -38.10
CA LYS A 37 2.32 13.00 -37.76
C LYS A 37 3.43 12.23 -37.05
N GLU A 38 4.67 12.31 -37.52
CA GLU A 38 5.81 11.65 -36.89
C GLU A 38 6.03 12.18 -35.46
N VAL A 39 6.03 13.50 -35.28
CA VAL A 39 6.15 14.13 -33.95
C VAL A 39 5.00 13.69 -33.04
N ALA A 40 3.75 13.72 -33.51
CA ALA A 40 2.61 13.30 -32.72
C ALA A 40 2.70 11.83 -32.29
N ILE A 41 3.15 10.94 -33.18
CA ILE A 41 3.38 9.53 -32.86
C ILE A 41 4.49 9.37 -31.82
N GLN A 42 5.62 10.07 -31.99
CA GLN A 42 6.73 10.02 -31.04
C GLN A 42 6.32 10.54 -29.66
N SER A 43 5.66 11.70 -29.60
CA SER A 43 5.15 12.25 -28.34
C SER A 43 4.19 11.29 -27.63
N ARG A 44 3.30 10.63 -28.39
CA ARG A 44 2.39 9.63 -27.83
C ARG A 44 3.13 8.42 -27.25
N ILE A 45 4.15 7.92 -27.95
CA ILE A 45 4.98 6.80 -27.47
C ILE A 45 5.74 7.20 -26.20
N THR A 46 6.33 8.40 -26.17
CA THR A 46 7.04 8.92 -25.00
C THR A 46 6.12 9.02 -23.79
N LEU A 47 4.93 9.61 -23.96
CA LEU A 47 3.95 9.72 -22.88
C LEU A 47 3.49 8.35 -22.37
N PHE A 48 3.25 7.40 -23.28
CA PHE A 48 2.86 6.05 -22.91
C PHE A 48 3.96 5.34 -22.11
N ASN A 49 5.23 5.47 -22.51
CA ASN A 49 6.35 4.90 -21.79
C ASN A 49 6.53 5.51 -20.39
N ILE A 50 6.33 6.83 -20.26
CA ILE A 50 6.36 7.52 -18.96
C ILE A 50 5.24 6.98 -18.06
N TYR A 51 4.03 6.84 -18.59
CA TYR A 51 2.89 6.29 -17.85
C TYR A 51 3.14 4.86 -17.39
N LEU A 52 3.63 3.98 -18.29
CA LEU A 52 3.97 2.60 -17.95
C LEU A 52 5.03 2.52 -16.84
N LYS A 53 6.08 3.33 -16.94
CA LYS A 53 7.12 3.40 -15.91
C LYS A 53 6.55 3.86 -14.58
N SER A 54 5.73 4.91 -14.57
CA SER A 54 5.11 5.41 -13.35
C SER A 54 4.20 4.37 -12.69
N ALA A 55 3.43 3.62 -13.49
CA ALA A 55 2.57 2.54 -12.99
C ALA A 55 3.40 1.39 -12.41
N GLU A 56 4.52 1.04 -13.05
CA GLU A 56 5.46 0.03 -12.56
C GLU A 56 6.12 0.46 -11.24
N ASP A 57 6.59 1.70 -11.14
CA ASP A 57 7.22 2.24 -9.94
C ASP A 57 6.22 2.21 -8.76
N GLN A 58 4.96 2.61 -8.99
CA GLN A 58 3.90 2.52 -7.98
C GLN A 58 3.65 1.07 -7.55
N ARG A 59 3.57 0.13 -8.51
CA ARG A 59 3.38 -1.30 -8.19
C ARG A 59 4.51 -1.82 -7.29
N GLN A 60 5.75 -1.45 -7.58
CA GLN A 60 6.90 -1.84 -6.78
C GLN A 60 6.87 -1.24 -5.37
N GLU A 61 6.45 0.02 -5.24
CA GLU A 61 6.29 0.66 -3.92
C GLU A 61 5.21 -0.04 -3.08
N TYR A 62 4.05 -0.33 -3.68
CA TYR A 62 2.99 -1.09 -3.00
C TYR A 62 3.46 -2.48 -2.58
N LYS A 63 4.19 -3.18 -3.44
CA LYS A 63 4.76 -4.49 -3.13
C LYS A 63 5.71 -4.42 -1.92
N LYS A 64 6.64 -3.47 -1.91
CA LYS A 64 7.57 -3.27 -0.77
C LYS A 64 6.82 -2.97 0.53
N LYS A 65 5.81 -2.10 0.48
CA LYS A 65 5.00 -1.76 1.65
C LYS A 65 4.20 -2.97 2.16
N HIS A 66 3.69 -3.79 1.24
CA HIS A 66 2.97 -5.01 1.58
C HIS A 66 3.88 -6.06 2.24
N GLU A 67 5.06 -6.31 1.66
CA GLU A 67 6.06 -7.22 2.24
C GLU A 67 6.47 -6.77 3.65
N ALA A 68 6.77 -5.48 3.83
CA ALA A 68 7.10 -4.94 5.15
C ALA A 68 5.95 -5.07 6.18
N ASN A 69 4.69 -5.06 5.73
CA ASN A 69 3.55 -5.29 6.60
C ASN A 69 3.39 -6.77 6.98
N ILE A 70 3.65 -7.69 6.05
CA ILE A 70 3.65 -9.13 6.34
C ILE A 70 4.72 -9.43 7.39
N GLU A 71 5.95 -8.94 7.21
CA GLU A 71 7.03 -9.15 8.18
C GLU A 71 6.68 -8.64 9.59
N LYS A 72 6.04 -7.47 9.68
CA LYS A 72 5.55 -6.92 10.96
C LYS A 72 4.47 -7.80 11.58
N MET A 73 3.56 -8.33 10.76
CA MET A 73 2.49 -9.20 11.23
C MET A 73 3.06 -10.52 11.78
N ASP A 74 3.99 -11.14 11.05
CA ASP A 74 4.67 -12.37 11.48
C ASP A 74 5.43 -12.16 12.80
N ALA A 75 6.19 -11.07 12.91
CA ALA A 75 6.90 -10.71 14.15
C ALA A 75 5.95 -10.49 15.34
N SER A 76 4.80 -9.84 15.09
CA SER A 76 3.77 -9.63 16.11
C SER A 76 3.14 -10.94 16.57
N GLN A 77 2.90 -11.87 15.64
CA GLN A 77 2.32 -13.18 15.93
C GLN A 77 3.26 -14.07 16.75
N HIS A 78 4.57 -14.02 16.47
CA HIS A 78 5.57 -14.69 17.32
C HIS A 78 5.60 -14.14 18.76
N THR A 79 5.43 -12.83 18.91
CA THR A 79 5.40 -12.18 20.23
C THR A 79 4.14 -12.56 21.02
N LEU A 80 2.97 -12.59 20.36
CA LEU A 80 1.72 -13.04 20.97
C LEU A 80 1.80 -14.49 21.47
N ASN A 81 2.32 -15.39 20.64
CA ASN A 81 2.47 -16.81 20.99
C ASN A 81 3.42 -17.02 22.18
N ASN A 82 4.49 -16.21 22.27
CA ASN A 82 5.38 -16.23 23.43
C ASN A 82 4.70 -15.75 24.71
N ASN A 83 3.86 -14.71 24.63
CA ASN A 83 3.11 -14.22 25.78
C ASN A 83 2.06 -15.23 26.26
N GLU A 84 1.36 -15.92 25.34
CA GLU A 84 0.44 -17.00 25.69
C GLU A 84 1.16 -18.16 26.40
N LYS A 85 2.33 -18.57 25.89
CA LYS A 85 3.18 -19.58 26.55
C LYS A 85 3.66 -19.13 27.92
N LEU A 86 4.05 -17.86 28.09
CA LEU A 86 4.44 -17.32 29.39
C LEU A 86 3.27 -17.37 30.37
N SER A 87 2.07 -16.97 29.94
CA SER A 87 0.88 -16.95 30.78
C SER A 87 0.49 -18.36 31.26
N SER A 88 0.50 -19.35 30.36
CA SER A 88 0.21 -20.74 30.71
C SER A 88 1.25 -21.35 31.65
N THR A 89 2.54 -21.04 31.43
CA THR A 89 3.63 -21.50 32.32
C THR A 89 3.48 -20.92 33.73
N LEU A 90 3.10 -19.65 33.85
CA LEU A 90 2.84 -19.02 35.17
C LEU A 90 1.68 -19.67 35.90
N VAL A 91 0.59 -19.99 35.20
CA VAL A 91 -0.56 -20.69 35.79
C VAL A 91 -0.14 -22.07 36.32
N GLN A 92 0.60 -22.84 35.53
CA GLN A 92 1.11 -24.15 35.95
C GLN A 92 1.99 -24.06 37.21
N LEU A 93 2.87 -23.05 37.30
CA LEU A 93 3.70 -22.83 38.48
C LEU A 93 2.87 -22.49 39.73
N ILE A 94 1.81 -21.70 39.57
CA ILE A 94 0.89 -21.37 40.68
C ILE A 94 0.20 -22.66 41.16
N ASP A 95 -0.33 -23.46 40.24
CA ASP A 95 -0.99 -24.73 40.58
C ASP A 95 -0.05 -25.70 41.30
N GLU A 96 1.19 -25.86 40.82
CA GLU A 96 2.20 -26.68 41.50
C GLU A 96 2.48 -26.19 42.93
N ARG A 97 2.55 -24.88 43.13
CA ARG A 97 2.78 -24.29 44.46
C ARG A 97 1.58 -24.53 45.38
N CYS A 98 0.36 -24.33 44.88
CA CYS A 98 -0.87 -24.61 45.61
C CYS A 98 -0.97 -26.09 46.02
N ASN A 99 -0.57 -27.02 45.15
CA ASN A 99 -0.53 -28.45 45.46
C ASN A 99 0.48 -28.75 46.58
N LYS A 100 1.72 -28.26 46.47
CA LYS A 100 2.74 -28.45 47.52
C LYS A 100 2.33 -27.86 48.87
N ILE A 101 1.67 -26.70 48.86
CA ILE A 101 1.11 -26.10 50.09
C ILE A 101 0.03 -27.00 50.69
N SER A 102 -0.88 -27.50 49.85
CA SER A 102 -1.96 -28.39 50.28
C SER A 102 -1.43 -29.69 50.88
N GLU A 103 -0.43 -30.32 50.25
CA GLU A 103 0.26 -31.49 50.78
C GLU A 103 0.87 -31.22 52.17
N ARG A 104 1.55 -30.08 52.35
CA ARG A 104 2.12 -29.70 53.66
C ARG A 104 1.04 -29.50 54.71
N ILE A 105 -0.06 -28.84 54.37
CA ILE A 105 -1.20 -28.64 55.27
C ILE A 105 -1.78 -30.00 55.69
N GLN A 106 -1.97 -30.92 54.75
CA GLN A 106 -2.44 -32.28 55.05
C GLN A 106 -1.50 -33.04 55.99
N CYS A 107 -0.18 -32.96 55.76
CA CYS A 107 0.82 -33.56 56.64
C CYS A 107 0.76 -32.99 58.07
N ILE A 108 0.60 -31.66 58.22
CA ILE A 108 0.46 -31.02 59.53
C ILE A 108 -0.78 -31.54 60.26
N TYR A 109 -1.93 -31.60 59.57
CA TYR A 109 -3.17 -32.12 60.16
C TYR A 109 -3.06 -33.59 60.56
N LYS A 110 -2.42 -34.41 59.72
CA LYS A 110 -2.16 -35.83 60.02
C LYS A 110 -1.32 -35.98 61.28
N HIS A 111 -0.18 -35.29 61.35
CA HIS A 111 0.71 -35.36 62.51
C HIS A 111 0.02 -34.86 63.78
N LYS A 112 -0.77 -33.79 63.70
CA LYS A 112 -1.54 -33.28 64.84
C LYS A 112 -2.53 -34.34 65.34
N ARG A 113 -3.28 -34.99 64.45
CA ARG A 113 -4.23 -36.06 64.80
C ARG A 113 -3.53 -37.24 65.50
N GLU A 114 -2.41 -37.70 64.95
CA GLU A 114 -1.61 -38.80 65.51
C GLU A 114 -1.04 -38.45 66.90
N SER A 115 -0.56 -37.21 67.08
CA SER A 115 -0.05 -36.72 68.37
C SER A 115 -1.12 -36.53 69.46
N PHE A 116 -2.39 -36.31 69.07
CA PHE A 116 -3.50 -36.29 70.03
C PHE A 116 -3.89 -37.72 70.46
N GLN A 117 -3.91 -38.67 69.52
CA GLN A 117 -4.23 -40.07 69.82
C GLN A 117 -3.18 -40.73 70.72
N SER A 118 -1.90 -40.42 70.54
CA SER A 118 -0.82 -40.95 71.39
C SER A 118 -0.78 -40.37 72.81
N LYS A 119 -1.46 -39.25 73.07
CA LYS A 119 -1.57 -38.64 74.42
C LYS A 119 -2.80 -39.09 75.21
N SER A 120 -3.76 -39.74 74.54
CA SER A 120 -5.00 -40.25 75.17
C SER A 120 -4.94 -41.74 75.52
N ASN A 121 -3.85 -42.43 75.14
CA ASN A 121 -3.51 -43.78 75.60
C ASN A 121 -2.38 -43.69 76.64
#